data_AF-A0A9E3EPG8-F1
#
_entry.id   AF-A0A9E3EPG8-F1
#
_cell.length_a   1.000
_cell.length_b   1.000
_cell.length_c   1.000
_cell.angle_alpha   90.00
_cell.angle_beta   90.00
_cell.angle_gamma   90.00
#
_symmetry.space_group_name_H-M   'P 1'
#
loop_
_entity.id
_entity.type
_entity.pdbx_description
1 polymer ?
#
loop_
_entity_poly.entity_id
_entity_poly.type
_entity_poly.pdbx_seq_one_letter_code
_entity_poly.pdbx_strand_id
1 'polypeptide(L)'
;MFNQRNTTFSLSTVIVALAGLWTIVHLIWNFAGVTADDYWGVGLLILFLLALILAFVEYSRERGALQAAAANEQFPEPAISKFFLASEGASALWFVVRMNVGAQWLLAGWEKAASPAWGASGKAVAGFVAGALAKTSGENPAVQGWYAWFLQHMVLPNAGLFSFLVTWGEVAVGLGVLLGVLTGIAAGFGVLMNLNYLLAGTVSINPVLGMFGLFLCFSWRVCGWIGLDRWLLPALGLPWKSGTWFHPQERVVTASRT
;
A
#
# COMPACT_ATOMS: atom_id res chain seq x y z
N MET A 1 -17.30 25.02 -2.78
CA MET A 1 -17.65 24.97 -4.22
C MET A 1 -16.44 24.42 -4.97
N PHE A 2 -16.20 23.10 -4.87
CA PHE A 2 -15.13 22.46 -5.64
C PHE A 2 -15.70 22.15 -7.02
N ASN A 3 -15.18 22.88 -8.00
CA ASN A 3 -15.62 22.88 -9.38
C ASN A 3 -15.61 21.45 -9.93
N GLN A 4 -16.70 21.04 -10.58
CA GLN A 4 -16.78 19.75 -11.26
C GLN A 4 -15.69 19.71 -12.34
N ARG A 5 -14.57 19.04 -12.07
CA ARG A 5 -13.67 18.58 -13.12
C ARG A 5 -14.47 17.56 -13.92
N ASN A 6 -14.96 17.99 -15.08
CA ASN A 6 -15.62 17.15 -16.06
C ASN A 6 -14.85 15.83 -16.21
N THR A 7 -15.62 14.75 -16.36
CA THR A 7 -15.23 13.40 -16.80
C THR A 7 -14.66 13.42 -18.22
N THR A 8 -13.64 14.23 -18.47
CA THR A 8 -12.85 14.24 -19.69
C THR A 8 -11.70 13.25 -19.52
N PHE A 9 -11.51 12.42 -20.55
CA PHE A 9 -10.36 11.52 -20.74
C PHE A 9 -9.05 12.27 -20.47
N SER A 10 -8.51 12.17 -19.25
CA SER A 10 -7.20 12.75 -18.92
C SER A 10 -6.12 11.71 -19.19
N LEU A 11 -4.91 12.16 -19.56
CA LEU A 11 -3.76 11.26 -19.72
C LEU A 11 -3.52 10.42 -18.45
N SER A 12 -3.77 10.99 -17.28
CA SER A 12 -3.71 10.31 -15.97
C SER A 12 -4.68 9.12 -15.91
N THR A 13 -5.88 9.25 -16.49
CA THR A 13 -6.86 8.16 -16.58
C THR A 13 -6.37 7.02 -17.47
N VAL A 14 -5.71 7.34 -18.58
CA VAL A 14 -5.12 6.34 -19.49
C VAL A 14 -4.00 5.57 -18.78
N ILE A 15 -3.10 6.26 -18.08
CA ILE A 15 -2.02 5.62 -17.32
C ILE A 15 -2.60 4.68 -16.26
N VAL A 16 -3.61 5.12 -15.52
CA VAL A 16 -4.28 4.32 -14.48
C VAL A 16 -4.91 3.07 -15.09
N ALA A 17 -5.63 3.21 -16.22
CA ALA A 17 -6.22 2.07 -16.91
C ALA A 17 -5.16 1.08 -17.39
N LEU A 18 -4.07 1.56 -18.01
CA LEU A 18 -2.97 0.73 -18.47
C LEU A 18 -2.27 0.03 -17.31
N ALA A 19 -1.96 0.74 -16.22
CA ALA A 19 -1.32 0.16 -15.04
C ALA A 19 -2.22 -0.91 -14.39
N GLY A 20 -3.53 -0.65 -14.28
CA GLY A 20 -4.49 -1.61 -13.74
C GLY A 20 -4.61 -2.87 -14.61
N LEU A 21 -4.82 -2.69 -15.92
CA LEU A 21 -4.91 -3.82 -16.87
C LEU A 21 -3.62 -4.63 -16.90
N TRP A 22 -2.47 -3.97 -16.96
CA TRP A 22 -1.16 -4.61 -16.96
C TRP A 22 -0.92 -5.44 -15.70
N THR A 23 -1.36 -4.93 -14.55
CA THR A 23 -1.26 -5.65 -13.27
C THR A 23 -2.21 -6.83 -13.19
N ILE A 24 -3.45 -6.69 -13.68
CA ILE A 24 -4.40 -7.80 -13.74
C ILE A 24 -3.85 -8.93 -14.62
N VAL A 25 -3.33 -8.60 -15.80
CA VAL A 25 -2.73 -9.59 -16.72
C VAL A 25 -1.56 -10.31 -16.04
N HIS A 26 -0.67 -9.57 -15.37
CA HIS A 26 0.44 -10.15 -14.63
C HIS A 26 -0.01 -11.09 -13.50
N LEU A 27 -1.03 -10.71 -12.73
CA LEU A 27 -1.61 -11.57 -11.69
C LEU A 27 -2.20 -12.85 -12.28
N ILE A 28 -2.97 -12.74 -13.37
CA ILE A 28 -3.57 -13.90 -14.05
C ILE A 28 -2.49 -14.86 -14.55
N TRP A 29 -1.44 -14.37 -15.20
CA TRP A 29 -0.35 -15.22 -15.68
C TRP A 29 0.38 -15.94 -14.54
N ASN A 30 0.70 -15.22 -13.45
CA ASN A 30 1.34 -15.83 -12.29
C ASN A 30 0.46 -16.90 -11.64
N PHE A 31 -0.84 -16.63 -11.46
CA PHE A 31 -1.77 -17.63 -10.93
C PHE A 31 -1.95 -18.83 -11.86
N ALA A 32 -1.78 -18.64 -13.17
CA ALA A 32 -1.78 -19.71 -14.16
C ALA A 32 -0.43 -20.46 -14.26
N GLY A 33 0.59 -20.07 -13.49
CA GLY A 33 1.94 -20.65 -13.53
C GLY A 33 2.75 -20.28 -14.78
N VAL A 34 2.35 -19.22 -15.49
CA VAL A 34 3.04 -18.74 -16.69
C VAL A 34 4.05 -17.67 -16.26
N THR A 35 5.32 -18.07 -16.15
CA THR A 35 6.44 -17.16 -15.84
C THR A 35 7.20 -16.82 -17.12
N ALA A 36 6.66 -15.92 -17.95
CA ALA A 36 7.39 -15.38 -19.10
C ALA A 36 8.45 -14.34 -18.67
N ASP A 37 9.35 -13.95 -19.57
CA ASP A 37 10.32 -12.86 -19.33
C ASP A 37 9.60 -11.62 -18.80
N ASP A 38 9.94 -11.21 -17.58
CA ASP A 38 9.07 -10.34 -16.79
C ASP A 38 9.25 -8.85 -17.15
N TYR A 39 8.64 -8.44 -18.27
CA TYR A 39 8.51 -7.03 -18.65
C TYR A 39 7.60 -6.24 -17.71
N TRP A 40 6.97 -6.88 -16.72
CA TRP A 40 5.99 -6.23 -15.85
C TRP A 40 6.60 -5.03 -15.12
N GLY A 41 7.78 -5.23 -14.51
CA GLY A 41 8.50 -4.19 -13.80
C GLY A 41 8.89 -3.01 -14.69
N VAL A 42 9.33 -3.28 -15.93
CA VAL A 42 9.68 -2.22 -16.90
C VAL A 42 8.44 -1.44 -17.33
N GLY A 43 7.33 -2.13 -17.60
CA GLY A 43 6.05 -1.49 -17.96
C GLY A 43 5.54 -0.57 -16.85
N LEU A 44 5.54 -1.04 -15.60
CA LEU A 44 5.15 -0.20 -14.47
C LEU A 44 6.13 0.95 -14.22
N LEU A 45 7.43 0.77 -14.45
CA LEU A 45 8.41 1.85 -14.33
C LEU A 45 8.15 2.96 -15.36
N ILE A 46 7.86 2.61 -16.61
CA ILE A 46 7.52 3.59 -17.66
C ILE A 46 6.25 4.34 -17.26
N LEU A 47 5.21 3.63 -16.83
CA LEU A 47 3.95 4.23 -16.38
C LEU A 47 4.15 5.12 -15.14
N PHE A 48 5.04 4.74 -14.22
CA PHE A 48 5.41 5.53 -13.04
C PHE A 48 6.06 6.85 -13.45
N LEU A 49 7.02 6.83 -14.37
CA LEU A 49 7.70 8.04 -14.85
C LEU A 49 6.73 8.98 -15.57
N LEU A 50 5.83 8.44 -16.41
CA LEU A 50 4.80 9.22 -17.06
C LEU A 50 3.80 9.81 -16.05
N ALA A 51 3.38 9.03 -15.06
CA ALA A 51 2.50 9.49 -13.98
C ALA A 51 3.17 10.59 -13.15
N LEU A 52 4.48 10.49 -12.89
CA LEU A 52 5.24 11.48 -12.15
C LEU A 52 5.29 12.83 -12.88
N ILE A 53 5.55 12.80 -14.19
CA ILE A 53 5.56 14.01 -15.03
C ILE A 53 4.17 14.67 -15.01
N LEU A 54 3.11 13.89 -15.23
CA LEU A 54 1.74 14.42 -15.21
C LEU A 54 1.33 14.95 -13.83
N ALA A 55 1.71 14.24 -12.76
CA ALA A 55 1.46 14.69 -11.39
C ALA A 55 2.08 16.08 -11.15
N PHE A 56 3.29 16.32 -11.69
CA PHE A 56 3.95 17.63 -11.57
C PHE A 56 3.19 18.73 -12.32
N VAL A 57 2.70 18.43 -13.52
CA VAL A 57 1.86 19.35 -14.31
C VAL A 57 0.56 19.66 -13.56
N GLU A 58 -0.13 18.65 -13.04
CA GLU A 58 -1.39 18.81 -12.31
C GLU A 58 -1.18 19.56 -10.99
N TYR A 59 -0.11 19.26 -10.26
CA TYR A 59 0.26 20.00 -9.06
C TYR A 59 0.54 21.48 -9.35
N SER A 60 1.17 21.81 -10.47
CA SER A 60 1.40 23.22 -10.85
C SER A 60 0.09 24.01 -10.99
N ARG A 61 -1.00 23.33 -11.39
CA ARG A 61 -2.35 23.90 -11.50
C ARG A 61 -3.06 23.99 -10.14
N GLU A 62 -2.77 23.07 -9.23
CA GLU A 62 -3.37 22.99 -7.89
C GLU A 62 -2.64 23.87 -6.85
N ARG A 63 -1.40 24.26 -7.13
CA ARG A 63 -0.50 24.94 -6.19
C ARG A 63 -1.13 26.16 -5.52
N GLY A 64 -1.81 27.02 -6.28
CA GLY A 64 -2.44 28.22 -5.74
C GLY A 64 -3.53 27.90 -4.71
N ALA A 65 -4.38 26.90 -4.98
CA ALA A 65 -5.42 26.46 -4.06
C ALA A 65 -4.84 25.81 -2.79
N LEU A 66 -3.81 24.98 -2.94
CA LEU A 66 -3.11 24.33 -1.82
C LEU A 66 -2.31 25.32 -0.95
N GLN A 67 -1.85 26.43 -1.53
CA GLN A 67 -1.22 27.52 -0.78
C GLN A 67 -2.27 28.34 -0.03
N ALA A 68 -3.38 28.68 -0.67
CA ALA A 68 -4.47 29.43 -0.04
C ALA A 68 -5.08 28.67 1.14
N ALA A 69 -5.28 27.35 1.01
CA ALA A 69 -5.81 26.51 2.10
C ALA A 69 -4.89 26.48 3.34
N ALA A 70 -3.58 26.58 3.13
CA ALA A 70 -2.58 26.54 4.19
C ALA A 70 -2.21 27.93 4.76
N ALA A 71 -2.82 29.01 4.26
CA ALA A 71 -2.47 30.38 4.64
C ALA A 71 -2.66 30.67 6.14
N ASN A 72 -3.53 29.89 6.81
CA ASN A 72 -3.82 30.01 8.24
C ASN A 72 -3.09 28.95 9.09
N GLU A 73 -2.25 28.10 8.49
CA GLU A 73 -1.47 27.12 9.25
C GLU A 73 -0.29 27.83 9.94
N GLN A 74 -0.11 27.58 11.24
CA GLN A 74 1.04 28.10 11.99
C GLN A 74 2.38 27.62 11.40
N PHE A 75 2.39 26.38 10.89
CA PHE A 75 3.53 25.77 10.22
C PHE A 75 3.07 25.19 8.88
N PRO A 76 3.13 25.96 7.79
CA PRO A 76 2.61 25.52 6.51
C PRO A 76 3.42 24.34 5.96
N GLU A 77 2.72 23.33 5.43
CA GLU A 77 3.40 22.17 4.86
C GLU A 77 4.35 22.56 3.69
N PRO A 78 5.54 21.94 3.59
CA PRO A 78 6.46 22.20 2.49
C PRO A 78 5.88 21.72 1.16
N ALA A 79 6.28 22.37 0.05
CA ALA A 79 5.75 22.09 -1.28
C ALA A 79 5.85 20.60 -1.67
N ILE A 80 6.96 19.95 -1.34
CA ILE A 80 7.17 18.52 -1.63
C ILE A 80 6.19 17.61 -0.88
N SER A 81 5.86 17.94 0.38
CA SER A 81 4.84 17.21 1.14
C SER A 81 3.48 17.39 0.47
N LYS A 82 3.11 18.62 0.13
CA LYS A 82 1.83 18.90 -0.57
C LYS A 82 1.74 18.17 -1.91
N PHE A 83 2.84 18.12 -2.65
CA PHE A 83 2.90 17.40 -3.93
C PHE A 83 2.52 15.93 -3.76
N PHE A 84 3.16 15.24 -2.82
CA PHE A 84 2.96 13.80 -2.64
C PHE A 84 1.72 13.45 -1.80
N LEU A 85 1.37 14.26 -0.81
CA LEU A 85 0.43 13.88 0.26
C LEU A 85 -0.90 14.66 0.24
N ALA A 86 -1.00 15.72 -0.57
CA ALA A 86 -2.20 16.56 -0.64
C ALA A 86 -2.76 16.78 -2.06
N SER A 87 -1.89 16.81 -3.07
CA SER A 87 -2.25 17.02 -4.48
C SER A 87 -3.13 15.88 -5.00
N GLU A 88 -4.28 16.21 -5.60
CA GLU A 88 -5.11 15.21 -6.28
C GLU A 88 -4.36 14.64 -7.48
N GLY A 89 -3.55 15.47 -8.14
CA GLY A 89 -2.81 15.04 -9.32
C GLY A 89 -1.73 13.97 -9.07
N ALA A 90 -1.30 13.78 -7.83
CA ALA A 90 -0.40 12.69 -7.47
C ALA A 90 -1.14 11.33 -7.34
N SER A 91 -2.46 11.29 -7.45
CA SER A 91 -3.24 10.05 -7.30
C SER A 91 -2.93 8.98 -8.34
N ALA A 92 -2.68 9.37 -9.60
CA ALA A 92 -2.26 8.44 -10.65
C ALA A 92 -0.88 7.85 -10.38
N LEU A 93 0.06 8.67 -9.89
CA LEU A 93 1.38 8.22 -9.47
C LEU A 93 1.29 7.16 -8.36
N TRP A 94 0.51 7.44 -7.32
CA TRP A 94 0.31 6.49 -6.23
C TRP A 94 -0.47 5.25 -6.65
N PHE A 95 -1.37 5.36 -7.63
CA PHE A 95 -2.02 4.19 -8.22
C PHE A 95 -1.01 3.22 -8.84
N VAL A 96 -0.06 3.72 -9.65
CA VAL A 96 0.99 2.87 -10.24
C VAL A 96 1.85 2.21 -9.16
N VAL A 97 2.21 2.94 -8.11
CA VAL A 97 2.96 2.37 -6.97
C VAL A 97 2.15 1.28 -6.25
N ARG A 98 0.84 1.49 -6.04
CA ARG A 98 -0.05 0.48 -5.44
C ARG A 98 -0.15 -0.79 -6.28
N MET A 99 -0.22 -0.64 -7.60
CA MET A 99 -0.25 -1.78 -8.52
C MET A 99 0.99 -2.66 -8.34
N ASN A 100 2.17 -2.05 -8.20
CA ASN A 100 3.40 -2.79 -7.94
C ASN A 100 3.40 -3.44 -6.54
N VAL A 101 3.25 -2.64 -5.49
CA VAL A 101 3.36 -3.11 -4.10
C VAL A 101 2.28 -4.14 -3.78
N GLY A 102 1.04 -3.87 -4.15
CA GLY A 102 -0.09 -4.74 -3.88
C GLY A 102 -0.02 -6.08 -4.63
N ALA A 103 0.46 -6.08 -5.88
CA ALA A 103 0.66 -7.32 -6.62
C ALA A 103 1.73 -8.20 -5.98
N GLN A 104 2.88 -7.63 -5.58
CA GLN A 104 3.93 -8.38 -4.90
C GLN A 104 3.44 -9.03 -3.60
N TRP A 105 2.68 -8.29 -2.78
CA TRP A 105 2.08 -8.85 -1.56
C TRP A 105 1.06 -9.96 -1.86
N LEU A 106 0.20 -9.75 -2.85
CA LEU A 106 -0.83 -10.71 -3.20
C LEU A 106 -0.22 -12.01 -3.73
N LEU A 107 0.77 -11.92 -4.62
CA LEU A 107 1.49 -13.07 -5.16
C LEU A 107 2.25 -13.82 -4.06
N ALA A 108 3.01 -13.10 -3.21
CA ALA A 108 3.73 -13.72 -2.10
C ALA A 108 2.80 -14.42 -1.09
N GLY A 109 1.65 -13.82 -0.80
CA GLY A 109 0.64 -14.42 0.07
C GLY A 109 -0.05 -15.63 -0.59
N TRP A 110 -0.30 -15.57 -1.90
CA TRP A 110 -0.89 -16.65 -2.66
C TRP A 110 0.02 -17.88 -2.75
N GLU A 111 1.32 -17.67 -3.01
CA GLU A 111 2.33 -18.73 -2.99
C GLU A 111 2.37 -19.47 -1.64
N LYS A 112 2.23 -18.72 -0.54
CA LYS A 112 2.14 -19.29 0.80
C LYS A 112 0.82 -20.03 0.99
N ALA A 113 -0.30 -19.47 0.57
CA ALA A 113 -1.60 -20.12 0.71
C ALA A 113 -1.69 -21.44 -0.07
N ALA A 114 -1.04 -21.52 -1.24
CA ALA A 114 -0.99 -22.73 -2.06
C ALA A 114 0.05 -23.77 -1.56
N SER A 115 0.92 -23.40 -0.62
CA SER A 115 2.00 -24.26 -0.16
C SER A 115 1.60 -25.12 1.04
N PRO A 116 1.84 -26.44 1.02
CA PRO A 116 1.56 -27.31 2.16
C PRO A 116 2.47 -27.03 3.37
N ALA A 117 3.58 -26.30 3.18
CA ALA A 117 4.51 -25.93 4.26
C ALA A 117 4.03 -24.70 5.07
N TRP A 118 3.05 -23.97 4.54
CA TRP A 118 2.45 -22.79 5.16
C TRP A 118 1.06 -23.15 5.73
N GLY A 119 0.24 -22.14 6.06
CA GLY A 119 -1.07 -22.34 6.69
C GLY A 119 -0.96 -22.71 8.17
N ALA A 120 -1.67 -23.75 8.61
CA ALA A 120 -1.68 -24.14 10.03
C ALA A 120 -0.48 -25.03 10.44
N SER A 121 0.34 -25.49 9.48
CA SER A 121 1.41 -26.46 9.75
C SER A 121 2.59 -25.89 10.55
N GLY A 122 2.84 -24.58 10.45
CA GLY A 122 3.97 -23.90 11.10
C GLY A 122 5.35 -24.28 10.57
N LYS A 123 5.47 -25.22 9.62
CA LYS A 123 6.75 -25.77 9.15
C LYS A 123 7.62 -24.72 8.47
N ALA A 124 7.04 -23.91 7.58
CA ALA A 124 7.77 -22.84 6.90
C ALA A 124 8.27 -21.79 7.90
N VAL A 125 7.45 -21.41 8.88
CA VAL A 125 7.83 -20.45 9.92
C VAL A 125 8.92 -21.01 10.84
N ALA A 126 8.84 -22.28 11.24
CA ALA A 126 9.89 -22.91 12.03
C ALA A 126 11.24 -22.93 11.28
N GLY A 127 11.24 -23.27 9.98
CA GLY A 127 12.42 -23.21 9.14
C GLY A 127 12.96 -21.78 8.97
N PHE A 128 12.07 -20.81 8.78
CA PHE A 128 12.42 -19.39 8.71
C PHE A 128 13.09 -18.90 10.01
N VAL A 129 12.51 -19.24 11.16
CA VAL A 129 13.07 -18.91 12.48
C VAL A 129 14.43 -19.56 12.68
N ALA A 130 14.60 -20.85 12.33
CA ALA A 130 15.89 -21.52 12.43
C ALA A 130 16.97 -20.80 11.59
N GLY A 131 16.63 -20.39 10.37
CA GLY A 131 17.52 -19.60 9.52
C GLY A 131 17.85 -18.22 10.07
N ALA A 132 16.90 -17.55 10.74
CA ALA A 132 17.13 -16.28 11.42
C ALA A 132 18.05 -16.44 12.64
N LEU A 133 17.87 -17.49 13.44
CA LEU A 133 18.70 -17.78 14.61
C LEU A 133 20.14 -18.12 14.24
N ALA A 134 20.37 -18.74 13.08
CA ALA A 134 21.73 -18.95 12.56
C ALA A 134 22.48 -17.62 12.25
N LYS A 135 21.74 -16.50 12.12
CA LYS A 135 22.29 -15.17 11.82
C LYS A 135 22.49 -14.29 13.06
N THR A 136 22.41 -14.84 14.26
CA THR A 136 22.59 -14.11 15.53
C THR A 136 24.03 -14.12 16.03
N SER A 137 24.92 -14.87 15.37
CA SER A 137 26.34 -15.00 15.73
C SER A 137 27.25 -14.38 14.67
N GLY A 138 28.49 -14.06 15.05
CA GLY A 138 29.51 -13.46 14.18
C GLY A 138 29.83 -12.02 14.57
N GLU A 139 30.79 -11.42 13.87
CA GLU A 139 31.28 -10.05 14.14
C GLU A 139 30.21 -8.98 13.86
N ASN A 140 29.32 -9.23 12.89
CA ASN A 140 28.22 -8.35 12.50
C ASN A 140 26.91 -9.15 12.37
N PRO A 141 26.26 -9.54 13.47
CA PRO A 141 25.06 -10.38 13.42
C PRO A 141 23.91 -9.64 12.74
N ALA A 142 23.32 -10.26 11.72
CA ALA A 142 22.20 -9.68 10.98
C ALA A 142 20.89 -9.71 11.79
N VAL A 143 20.78 -10.60 12.79
CA VAL A 143 19.64 -10.69 13.70
C VAL A 143 20.07 -10.32 15.11
N GLN A 144 19.41 -9.30 15.67
CA GLN A 144 19.73 -8.80 17.00
C GLN A 144 19.20 -9.73 18.11
N GLY A 145 19.92 -9.81 19.23
CA GLY A 145 19.61 -10.77 20.30
C GLY A 145 18.20 -10.64 20.89
N TRP A 146 17.68 -9.42 21.01
CA TRP A 146 16.30 -9.19 21.49
C TRP A 146 15.26 -9.75 20.50
N TYR A 147 15.53 -9.67 19.20
CA TYR A 147 14.65 -10.20 18.17
C TYR A 147 14.76 -11.72 18.10
N ALA A 148 15.97 -12.26 18.24
CA ALA A 148 16.18 -13.70 18.40
C ALA A 148 15.40 -14.29 19.58
N TRP A 149 15.37 -13.58 20.72
CA TRP A 149 14.57 -13.97 21.87
C TRP A 149 13.07 -14.02 21.53
N PHE A 150 12.55 -13.00 20.85
CA PHE A 150 11.16 -12.98 20.37
C PHE A 150 10.86 -14.16 19.43
N LEU A 151 11.75 -14.44 18.48
CA LEU A 151 11.59 -15.57 17.56
C LEU A 151 11.57 -16.91 18.30
N GLN A 152 12.44 -17.11 19.29
CA GLN A 152 12.53 -18.34 20.06
C GLN A 152 11.35 -18.56 21.02
N HIS A 153 10.89 -17.51 21.69
CA HIS A 153 9.94 -17.64 22.81
C HIS A 153 8.50 -17.30 22.45
N MET A 154 8.27 -16.53 21.38
CA MET A 154 6.93 -16.14 20.94
C MET A 154 6.56 -16.77 19.60
N VAL A 155 7.44 -16.69 18.60
CA VAL A 155 7.13 -17.16 17.24
C VAL A 155 7.20 -18.67 17.13
N LEU A 156 8.30 -19.29 17.57
CA LEU A 156 8.51 -20.73 17.42
C LEU A 156 7.46 -21.58 18.17
N PRO A 157 7.06 -21.26 19.42
CA PRO A 157 6.01 -22.02 20.11
C PRO A 157 4.62 -21.86 19.48
N ASN A 158 4.40 -20.76 18.75
CA ASN A 158 3.13 -20.42 18.10
C ASN A 158 3.25 -20.46 16.56
N ALA A 159 4.16 -21.29 16.01
CA ALA A 159 4.53 -21.23 14.60
C ALA A 159 3.35 -21.42 13.64
N GLY A 160 2.35 -22.25 14.00
CA GLY A 160 1.12 -22.42 13.22
C GLY A 160 0.28 -21.14 13.13
N LEU A 161 0.13 -20.41 14.25
CA LEU A 161 -0.58 -19.13 14.28
C LEU A 161 0.16 -18.08 13.44
N PHE A 162 1.47 -17.94 13.63
CA PHE A 162 2.28 -17.00 12.83
C PHE A 162 2.27 -17.36 11.35
N SER A 163 2.28 -18.64 11.00
CA SER A 163 2.20 -19.09 9.60
C SER A 163 0.86 -18.71 8.98
N PHE A 164 -0.25 -18.89 9.71
CA PHE A 164 -1.57 -18.42 9.30
C PHE A 164 -1.62 -16.89 9.14
N LEU A 165 -1.18 -16.15 10.16
CA LEU A 165 -1.21 -14.68 10.18
C LEU A 165 -0.38 -14.07 9.06
N VAL A 166 0.82 -14.60 8.81
CA VAL A 166 1.67 -14.16 7.71
C VAL A 166 0.97 -14.46 6.38
N THR A 167 0.57 -15.71 6.14
CA THR A 167 -0.04 -16.11 4.85
C THR A 167 -1.24 -15.22 4.48
N TRP A 168 -2.20 -15.08 5.40
CA TRP A 168 -3.42 -14.32 5.12
C TRP A 168 -3.25 -12.82 5.31
N GLY A 169 -2.30 -12.39 6.14
CA GLY A 169 -1.91 -10.99 6.26
C GLY A 169 -1.33 -10.46 4.95
N GLU A 170 -0.46 -11.22 4.28
CA GLU A 170 0.09 -10.86 2.98
C GLU A 170 -1.00 -10.75 1.89
N VAL A 171 -1.92 -11.72 1.85
CA VAL A 171 -3.07 -11.67 0.93
C VAL A 171 -3.95 -10.45 1.21
N ALA A 172 -4.28 -10.20 2.48
CA ALA A 172 -5.14 -9.07 2.88
C ALA A 172 -4.48 -7.72 2.56
N VAL A 173 -3.18 -7.57 2.81
CA VAL A 173 -2.42 -6.38 2.44
C VAL A 173 -2.39 -6.20 0.92
N GLY A 174 -2.12 -7.27 0.17
CA GLY A 174 -2.13 -7.24 -1.30
C GLY A 174 -3.47 -6.76 -1.86
N LEU A 175 -4.58 -7.36 -1.40
CA LEU A 175 -5.93 -6.97 -1.82
C LEU A 175 -6.29 -5.55 -1.38
N GLY A 176 -6.00 -5.18 -0.13
CA GLY A 176 -6.29 -3.84 0.40
C GLY A 176 -5.56 -2.75 -0.38
N VAL A 177 -4.29 -2.96 -0.70
CA VAL A 177 -3.48 -2.02 -1.49
C VAL A 177 -3.93 -1.98 -2.95
N LEU A 178 -4.18 -3.12 -3.60
CA LEU A 178 -4.60 -3.17 -5.01
C LEU A 178 -5.97 -2.54 -5.24
N LEU A 179 -6.96 -2.92 -4.42
CA LEU A 179 -8.34 -2.42 -4.56
C LEU A 179 -8.49 -0.99 -4.03
N GLY A 180 -7.50 -0.52 -3.27
CA GLY A 180 -7.55 0.74 -2.55
C GLY A 180 -8.64 0.70 -1.47
N VAL A 181 -8.62 -0.33 -0.62
CA VAL A 181 -9.50 -0.50 0.53
C VAL A 181 -8.68 -0.29 1.78
N LEU A 182 -8.95 0.80 2.49
CA LEU A 182 -8.20 1.25 3.66
C LEU A 182 -6.70 1.27 3.37
N THR A 183 -6.32 1.84 2.22
CA THR A 183 -4.96 1.77 1.65
C THR A 183 -3.88 2.10 2.67
N GLY A 184 -4.07 3.15 3.46
CA GLY A 184 -3.12 3.57 4.48
C GLY A 184 -2.90 2.50 5.56
N ILE A 185 -3.98 1.86 6.02
CA ILE A 185 -3.94 0.79 7.03
C ILE A 185 -3.32 -0.48 6.43
N ALA A 186 -3.76 -0.89 5.23
CA ALA A 186 -3.22 -2.04 4.53
C ALA A 186 -1.70 -1.89 4.29
N ALA A 187 -1.27 -0.73 3.78
CA ALA A 187 0.15 -0.43 3.59
C ALA A 187 0.92 -0.41 4.92
N GLY A 188 0.34 0.12 6.00
CA GLY A 188 0.92 0.10 7.34
C GLY A 188 1.20 -1.32 7.85
N PHE A 189 0.27 -2.26 7.68
CA PHE A 189 0.50 -3.67 8.00
C PHE A 189 1.57 -4.31 7.10
N GLY A 190 1.62 -3.94 5.82
CA GLY A 190 2.70 -4.35 4.91
C GLY A 190 4.07 -3.87 5.41
N VAL A 191 4.19 -2.61 5.83
CA VAL A 191 5.43 -2.07 6.42
C VAL A 191 5.81 -2.83 7.69
N LEU A 192 4.85 -3.12 8.57
CA LEU A 192 5.09 -3.90 9.79
C LEU A 192 5.64 -5.30 9.49
N MET A 193 5.07 -5.99 8.50
CA MET A 193 5.56 -7.31 8.07
C MET A 193 6.95 -7.24 7.45
N ASN A 194 7.21 -6.28 6.55
CA ASN A 194 8.54 -6.06 5.97
C ASN A 194 9.59 -5.78 7.05
N LEU A 195 9.27 -4.94 8.05
CA LEU A 195 10.18 -4.67 9.16
C LEU A 195 10.50 -5.95 9.94
N ASN A 196 9.51 -6.79 10.21
CA ASN A 196 9.75 -8.09 10.86
C ASN A 196 10.66 -8.99 10.03
N TYR A 197 10.45 -9.07 8.70
CA TYR A 197 11.30 -9.88 7.82
C TYR A 197 12.75 -9.36 7.78
N LEU A 198 12.93 -8.04 7.80
CA LEU A 198 14.24 -7.40 7.86
C LEU A 198 14.94 -7.66 9.20
N LEU A 199 14.21 -7.56 10.32
CA LEU A 199 14.73 -7.88 11.65
C LEU A 199 15.11 -9.36 11.79
N ALA A 200 14.46 -10.25 11.02
CA ALA A 200 14.84 -11.66 10.89
C ALA A 200 16.03 -11.89 9.92
N GLY A 201 16.64 -10.83 9.39
CA GLY A 201 17.81 -10.90 8.50
C GLY A 201 17.47 -11.29 7.06
N THR A 202 16.25 -11.01 6.59
CA THR A 202 15.83 -11.25 5.21
C THR A 202 15.73 -9.94 4.43
N VAL A 203 16.77 -9.62 3.66
CA VAL A 203 16.84 -8.38 2.88
C VAL A 203 16.00 -8.53 1.60
N SER A 204 16.49 -9.23 0.56
CA SER A 204 15.76 -9.41 -0.72
C SER A 204 15.05 -8.10 -1.17
N ILE A 205 13.80 -8.18 -1.65
CA ILE A 205 12.97 -7.04 -2.06
C ILE A 205 12.32 -6.27 -0.88
N ASN A 206 12.44 -6.77 0.36
CA ASN A 206 11.73 -6.23 1.53
C ASN A 206 12.03 -4.74 1.83
N PRO A 207 13.28 -4.22 1.73
CA PRO A 207 13.52 -2.79 1.94
C PRO A 207 12.78 -1.92 0.95
N VAL A 208 12.68 -2.36 -0.30
CA VAL A 208 12.02 -1.62 -1.38
C VAL A 208 10.51 -1.61 -1.16
N LEU A 209 9.91 -2.76 -0.87
CA LEU A 209 8.48 -2.85 -0.52
C LEU A 209 8.15 -2.10 0.76
N GLY A 210 9.01 -2.15 1.77
CA GLY A 210 8.84 -1.41 3.02
C GLY A 210 8.88 0.10 2.80
N MET A 211 9.82 0.58 1.98
CA MET A 211 9.91 2.00 1.63
C MET A 211 8.67 2.49 0.88
N PHE A 212 8.25 1.79 -0.19
CA PHE A 212 7.04 2.17 -0.92
C PHE A 212 5.78 2.02 -0.07
N GLY A 213 5.70 0.98 0.78
CA GLY A 213 4.62 0.81 1.74
C GLY A 213 4.51 1.97 2.72
N LEU A 214 5.64 2.51 3.21
CA LEU A 214 5.65 3.65 4.12
C LEU A 214 5.10 4.91 3.43
N PHE A 215 5.52 5.16 2.20
CA PHE A 215 5.00 6.27 1.41
C PHE A 215 3.52 6.11 1.07
N LEU A 216 3.05 4.90 0.78
CA LEU A 216 1.62 4.60 0.60
C LEU A 216 0.82 4.82 1.89
N CYS A 217 1.38 4.46 3.03
CA CYS A 217 0.78 4.71 4.34
C CYS A 217 0.55 6.20 4.58
N PHE A 218 1.52 7.05 4.25
CA PHE A 218 1.41 8.51 4.43
C PHE A 218 0.54 9.19 3.36
N SER A 219 0.55 8.67 2.13
CA SER A 219 -0.24 9.21 1.00
C SER A 219 -1.67 8.67 0.94
N TRP A 220 -2.18 8.05 2.02
CA TRP A 220 -3.50 7.41 2.07
C TRP A 220 -4.64 8.30 1.55
N ARG A 221 -4.61 9.60 1.86
CA ARG A 221 -5.61 10.58 1.39
C ARG A 221 -5.62 10.70 -0.12
N VAL A 222 -4.44 10.77 -0.72
CA VAL A 222 -4.28 10.93 -2.17
C VAL A 222 -4.57 9.62 -2.90
N CYS A 223 -4.19 8.49 -2.31
CA CYS A 223 -4.55 7.16 -2.82
C CYS A 223 -6.07 6.98 -2.94
N GLY A 224 -6.83 7.58 -2.01
CA GLY A 224 -8.28 7.51 -1.97
C GLY A 224 -9.01 8.15 -3.17
N TRP A 225 -8.35 8.96 -4.01
CA TRP A 225 -8.99 9.51 -5.21
C TRP A 225 -9.26 8.47 -6.30
N ILE A 226 -8.43 7.43 -6.36
CA ILE A 226 -8.48 6.36 -7.36
C ILE A 226 -8.49 5.00 -6.64
N GLY A 227 -9.65 4.46 -6.31
CA GLY A 227 -9.79 3.21 -5.57
C GLY A 227 -11.07 3.19 -4.76
N LEU A 228 -11.34 2.09 -4.06
CA LEU A 228 -12.56 1.94 -3.27
C LEU A 228 -12.65 2.94 -2.09
N ASP A 229 -11.51 3.41 -1.61
CA ASP A 229 -11.36 4.45 -0.58
C ASP A 229 -12.07 5.76 -0.93
N ARG A 230 -12.31 6.04 -2.21
CA ARG A 230 -13.09 7.19 -2.67
C ARG A 230 -14.51 7.20 -2.09
N TRP A 231 -15.09 6.02 -1.92
CA TRP A 231 -16.42 5.84 -1.35
C TRP A 231 -16.36 5.37 0.10
N LEU A 232 -15.37 4.55 0.44
CA LEU A 232 -15.25 3.95 1.77
C LEU A 232 -14.86 4.97 2.85
N LEU A 233 -13.90 5.86 2.57
CA LEU A 233 -13.43 6.83 3.57
C LEU A 233 -14.52 7.85 3.95
N PRO A 234 -15.31 8.44 3.02
CA PRO A 234 -16.44 9.28 3.39
C PRO A 234 -17.59 8.52 4.08
N ALA A 235 -17.73 7.23 3.79
CA ALA A 235 -18.77 6.37 4.35
C ALA A 235 -18.49 5.98 5.82
N LEU A 236 -17.31 5.42 6.08
CA LEU A 236 -16.84 5.05 7.42
C LEU A 236 -16.48 6.27 8.26
N GLY A 237 -15.91 7.28 7.63
CA GLY A 237 -15.32 8.43 8.31
C GLY A 237 -13.89 8.19 8.76
N LEU A 238 -13.35 9.20 9.43
CA LEU A 238 -12.02 9.21 10.02
C LEU A 238 -12.17 9.02 11.55
N PRO A 239 -11.14 8.54 12.26
CA PRO A 239 -11.21 8.39 13.73
C PRO A 239 -11.63 9.65 14.48
N TRP A 240 -11.37 10.83 13.90
CA TRP A 240 -11.72 12.15 14.44
C TRP A 240 -12.94 12.79 13.76
N LYS A 241 -13.56 12.14 12.78
CA LYS A 241 -14.75 12.64 12.07
C LYS A 241 -15.60 11.47 11.59
N SER A 242 -16.72 11.23 12.27
CA SER A 242 -17.67 10.18 11.90
C SER A 242 -18.12 10.29 10.45
N GLY A 243 -18.24 9.14 9.78
CA GLY A 243 -18.66 9.04 8.40
C GLY A 243 -20.17 9.16 8.21
N THR A 244 -20.56 9.27 6.95
CA THR A 244 -21.96 9.44 6.56
C THR A 244 -22.85 8.24 6.94
N TRP A 245 -22.30 7.05 7.18
CA TRP A 245 -23.05 5.90 7.67
C TRP A 245 -23.51 6.05 9.12
N PHE A 246 -22.80 6.81 9.94
CA PHE A 246 -23.11 6.99 11.36
C PHE A 246 -23.98 8.24 11.62
N HIS A 247 -24.06 9.18 10.66
CA HIS A 247 -24.97 10.34 10.71
C HIS A 247 -25.71 10.57 9.37
N PRO A 248 -26.77 9.79 9.07
CA PRO A 248 -27.52 9.92 7.82
C PRO A 248 -28.30 11.26 7.69
N GLN A 249 -28.59 11.93 8.80
CA GLN A 249 -29.60 13.00 8.88
C GLN A 249 -29.15 14.41 8.45
N GLU A 250 -27.85 14.67 8.23
CA GLU A 250 -27.41 15.99 7.72
C GLU A 250 -27.85 16.28 6.28
N ARG A 251 -28.36 15.26 5.54
CA ARG A 251 -28.94 15.45 4.19
C ARG A 251 -30.25 16.24 4.18
N VAL A 252 -31.03 16.26 5.27
CA VAL A 252 -32.39 16.82 5.26
C VAL A 252 -32.41 18.32 5.56
N VAL A 253 -31.43 18.82 6.32
CA VAL A 253 -31.44 20.22 6.80
C VAL A 253 -30.89 21.20 5.76
N THR A 254 -30.03 20.77 4.83
CA THR A 254 -29.50 21.64 3.77
C THR A 254 -30.42 21.75 2.55
N ALA A 255 -31.31 20.79 2.31
CA ALA A 255 -32.29 20.84 1.21
C ALA A 255 -33.56 21.66 1.54
N SER A 256 -33.75 22.07 2.80
CA SER A 256 -34.92 22.85 3.26
C SER A 256 -34.60 24.33 3.54
N ARG A 257 -33.38 24.79 3.22
CA ARG A 257 -32.93 26.19 3.37
C ARG A 257 -32.59 26.88 2.06
N THR A 258 -33.14 26.40 0.95
CA THR A 258 -33.21 27.08 -0.36
C THR A 258 -34.66 27.22 -0.75
#